data_AF-A0A968C5J5-F1
#
_entry.id   AF-A0A968C5J5-F1
#
_cell.length_a   1.000
_cell.length_b   1.000
_cell.length_c   1.000
_cell.angle_alpha   90.00
_cell.angle_beta   90.00
_cell.angle_gamma   90.00
#
_symmetry.space_group_name_H-M   'P 1'
#
loop_
_entity.id
_entity.type
_entity.pdbx_description
1 polymer ?
#
loop_
_entity_poly.entity_id
_entity_poly.type
_entity_poly.pdbx_seq_one_letter_code
_entity_poly.pdbx_strand_id
1 'polypeptide(L)'
;AEVKADFYASVTRRPAIYRGNPFLVEVGLAYGGDLPADDPVTVYRYANRVPLQYQQGACAITKAVTGTDWKSYQLQQPRGALPVGPMLLMVHIASVWVPFTSESKEAIAHYPEIIKEIRLGLQECGRRVATHIRKRRREADEAKKRAYIEKYIPQVAVGLQQILGLTERERNEVVTKLSDVLERSRKM
;
A
#
# COMPACT_ATOMS: atom_id res chain seq x y z
N ALA A 1 19.88 5.20 -7.06
CA ALA A 1 18.83 4.93 -8.05
C ALA A 1 17.51 5.38 -7.45
N GLU A 2 16.77 6.24 -8.13
CA GLU A 2 15.44 6.69 -7.72
C GLU A 2 14.44 5.56 -8.01
N VAL A 3 13.68 5.12 -7.00
CA VAL A 3 12.69 4.06 -7.15
C VAL A 3 11.43 4.66 -7.74
N LYS A 4 11.03 4.26 -8.95
CA LYS A 4 9.78 4.70 -9.57
C LYS A 4 8.59 3.95 -8.99
N ALA A 5 7.77 4.66 -8.21
CA ALA A 5 6.55 4.17 -7.61
C ALA A 5 5.39 5.15 -7.84
N ASP A 6 4.16 4.62 -7.76
CA ASP A 6 2.92 5.40 -7.95
C ASP A 6 2.57 6.24 -6.71
N PHE A 7 3.03 5.80 -5.53
CA PHE A 7 2.72 6.43 -4.26
C PHE A 7 3.91 6.38 -3.32
N TYR A 8 4.17 7.50 -2.63
CA TYR A 8 5.20 7.61 -1.61
C TYR A 8 4.60 8.14 -0.31
N ALA A 9 5.06 7.59 0.81
CA ALA A 9 4.76 8.09 2.14
C ALA A 9 6.01 8.05 3.01
N SER A 10 6.24 9.12 3.76
CA SER A 10 7.28 9.18 4.77
C SER A 10 6.72 9.67 6.09
N VAL A 11 7.31 9.17 7.18
CA VAL A 11 6.97 9.52 8.56
C VAL A 11 8.27 9.62 9.35
N THR A 12 8.51 10.80 9.93
CA THR A 12 9.52 11.01 10.95
C THR A 12 8.82 11.00 12.31
N ARG A 13 9.17 10.03 13.16
CA ARG A 13 8.62 9.91 14.51
C ARG A 13 9.22 10.97 15.43
N ARG A 14 8.59 11.23 16.58
CA ARG A 14 9.23 12.05 17.61
C ARG A 14 10.40 11.27 18.22
N PRO A 15 11.47 11.94 18.67
CA PRO A 15 12.54 11.27 19.38
C PRO A 15 12.01 10.49 20.59
N ALA A 16 12.53 9.28 20.78
CA ALA A 16 12.25 8.43 21.92
C ALA A 16 13.57 8.08 22.61
N ILE A 17 13.50 7.42 23.76
CA ILE A 17 14.68 7.06 24.56
C ILE A 17 14.70 5.56 24.76
N TYR A 18 15.87 4.96 24.62
CA TYR A 18 16.12 3.58 25.03
C TYR A 18 17.37 3.57 25.92
N ARG A 19 17.28 2.97 27.12
CA ARG A 19 18.40 2.91 28.09
C ARG A 19 19.15 4.25 28.29
N GLY A 20 18.43 5.37 28.32
CA GLY A 20 19.02 6.71 28.49
C GLY A 20 19.61 7.33 27.21
N ASN A 21 19.64 6.61 26.08
CA ASN A 21 20.10 7.13 24.79
C ASN A 21 18.91 7.60 23.95
N PRO A 22 18.89 8.86 23.48
CA PRO A 22 17.86 9.33 22.57
C PRO A 22 18.03 8.71 21.18
N PHE A 23 16.93 8.38 20.53
CA PHE A 23 16.90 7.90 19.16
C PHE A 23 15.71 8.45 18.38
N LEU A 24 15.86 8.56 17.07
CA LEU A 24 14.85 8.96 16.10
C LEU A 24 14.60 7.81 15.14
N VAL A 25 13.35 7.60 14.75
CA VAL A 25 12.98 6.63 13.71
C VAL A 25 12.29 7.34 12.57
N GLU A 26 12.73 7.05 11.36
CA GLU A 26 12.13 7.51 10.12
C GLU A 26 11.74 6.30 9.28
N VAL A 27 10.54 6.35 8.73
CA VAL A 27 10.00 5.29 7.87
C VAL A 27 9.59 5.92 6.55
N GLY A 28 10.14 5.40 5.46
CA GLY A 28 9.73 5.67 4.09
C GLY A 28 9.06 4.45 3.48
N LEU A 29 8.10 4.69 2.60
CA LEU A 29 7.36 3.66 1.89
C LEU A 29 7.11 4.14 0.46
N ALA A 30 7.46 3.31 -0.51
CA ALA A 30 7.08 3.48 -1.91
C ALA A 30 6.19 2.30 -2.34
N TYR A 31 5.11 2.56 -3.10
CA TYR A 31 4.13 1.57 -3.52
C TYR A 31 3.74 1.74 -5.00
N GLY A 32 3.63 0.62 -5.73
CA GLY A 32 3.25 0.57 -7.13
C GLY A 32 4.41 0.87 -8.09
N GLY A 33 4.08 1.33 -9.29
CA GLY A 33 5.05 1.58 -10.37
C GLY A 33 5.73 0.31 -10.87
N ASP A 34 7.06 0.36 -11.01
CA ASP A 34 7.88 -0.73 -11.57
C ASP A 34 8.29 -1.77 -10.50
N LEU A 35 7.69 -1.71 -9.31
CA LEU A 35 7.99 -2.64 -8.22
C LEU A 35 7.33 -4.02 -8.45
N PRO A 36 8.03 -5.13 -8.15
CA PRO A 36 7.49 -6.47 -8.33
C PRO A 36 6.32 -6.72 -7.38
N ALA A 37 5.19 -7.22 -7.91
CA ALA A 37 3.98 -7.42 -7.13
C ALA A 37 3.95 -8.75 -6.35
N ASP A 38 4.67 -9.76 -6.84
CA ASP A 38 4.62 -11.12 -6.30
C ASP A 38 5.81 -11.45 -5.38
N ASP A 39 6.78 -10.54 -5.29
CA ASP A 39 7.97 -10.73 -4.47
C ASP A 39 7.78 -10.21 -3.04
N PRO A 40 8.51 -10.77 -2.05
CA PRO A 40 8.64 -10.17 -0.73
C PRO A 40 9.15 -8.74 -0.84
N VAL A 41 8.55 -7.86 -0.05
CA VAL A 41 8.89 -6.44 -0.03
C VAL A 41 10.36 -6.23 0.31
N THR A 42 11.03 -5.43 -0.51
CA THR A 42 12.41 -5.00 -0.25
C THR A 42 12.45 -4.03 0.93
N VAL A 43 13.24 -4.35 1.96
CA VAL A 43 13.42 -3.52 3.15
C VAL A 43 14.82 -2.93 3.18
N TYR A 44 14.94 -1.63 2.95
CA TYR A 44 16.16 -0.89 3.19
C TYR A 44 16.27 -0.46 4.64
N ARG A 45 17.38 -0.83 5.26
CA ARG A 45 17.68 -0.61 6.66
C ARG A 45 18.82 0.39 6.75
N TYR A 46 18.64 1.43 7.54
CA TYR A 46 19.66 2.44 7.76
C TYR A 46 19.87 2.68 9.25
N ALA A 47 21.12 2.86 9.65
CA ALA A 47 21.51 3.33 10.96
C ALA A 47 22.46 4.52 10.81
N ASN A 48 22.12 5.68 11.38
CA ASN A 48 22.91 6.91 11.26
C ASN A 48 23.33 7.20 9.81
N ARG A 49 22.38 7.14 8.86
CA ARG A 49 22.57 7.31 7.41
C ARG A 49 23.47 6.25 6.72
N VAL A 50 23.90 5.21 7.42
CA VAL A 50 24.67 4.09 6.84
C VAL A 50 23.71 2.95 6.48
N PRO A 51 23.74 2.42 5.24
CA PRO A 51 22.92 1.29 4.85
C PRO A 51 23.42 -0.01 5.49
N LEU A 52 22.51 -0.80 6.04
CA LEU A 52 22.79 -2.12 6.61
C LEU A 52 22.39 -3.18 5.59
N GLN A 53 23.37 -3.82 4.96
CA GLN A 53 23.13 -4.76 3.86
C GLN A 53 23.01 -6.20 4.36
N TYR A 54 23.81 -6.60 5.34
CA TYR A 54 23.91 -7.99 5.79
C TYR A 54 23.07 -8.26 7.05
N GLN A 55 22.93 -9.55 7.40
CA GLN A 55 22.28 -10.00 8.64
C GLN A 55 20.85 -9.48 8.85
N GLN A 56 20.03 -9.45 7.78
CA GLN A 56 18.66 -8.96 7.85
C GLN A 56 17.82 -9.69 8.91
N GLY A 57 17.99 -11.01 9.06
CA GLY A 57 17.21 -11.81 10.02
C GLY A 57 17.45 -11.45 11.50
N ALA A 58 18.64 -10.94 11.83
CA ALA A 58 18.99 -10.54 13.20
C ALA A 58 18.61 -9.09 13.54
N CYS A 59 18.10 -8.34 12.56
CA CYS A 59 17.85 -6.91 12.73
C CYS A 59 16.47 -6.61 13.33
N ALA A 60 16.42 -5.70 14.30
CA ALA A 60 15.18 -5.18 14.88
C ALA A 60 14.22 -4.58 13.85
N ILE A 61 14.74 -3.97 12.78
CA ILE A 61 13.90 -3.43 11.70
C ILE A 61 13.12 -4.55 11.02
N THR A 62 13.81 -5.60 10.55
CA THR A 62 13.18 -6.74 9.87
C THR A 62 12.15 -7.43 10.77
N LYS A 63 12.49 -7.58 12.05
CA LYS A 63 11.57 -8.12 13.06
C LYS A 63 10.32 -7.25 13.23
N ALA A 64 10.48 -5.92 13.27
CA ALA A 64 9.36 -4.99 13.38
C ALA A 64 8.48 -4.97 12.12
N VAL A 65 9.08 -5.04 10.92
CA VAL A 65 8.35 -5.16 9.65
C VAL A 65 7.57 -6.46 9.59
N THR A 66 8.21 -7.58 9.92
CA THR A 66 7.57 -8.91 9.93
C THR A 66 6.45 -9.00 10.98
N GLY A 67 6.63 -8.37 12.15
CA GLY A 67 5.64 -8.35 13.23
C GLY A 67 4.50 -7.35 13.06
N THR A 68 4.51 -6.54 11.99
CA THR A 68 3.40 -5.64 11.65
C THR A 68 2.36 -6.41 10.83
N ASP A 69 1.07 -6.27 11.15
CA ASP A 69 -0.01 -6.90 10.39
C ASP A 69 -0.32 -6.09 9.11
N TRP A 70 0.31 -6.47 8.01
CA TRP A 70 0.14 -5.78 6.72
C TRP A 70 -1.17 -6.11 6.02
N LYS A 71 -1.87 -7.19 6.42
CA LYS A 71 -3.18 -7.55 5.86
C LYS A 71 -4.23 -6.49 6.12
N SER A 72 -4.20 -5.91 7.32
CA SER A 72 -5.02 -4.75 7.68
C SER A 72 -4.81 -3.55 6.73
N TYR A 73 -3.64 -3.45 6.11
CA TYR A 73 -3.25 -2.40 5.16
C TYR A 73 -3.38 -2.79 3.68
N GLN A 74 -4.17 -3.82 3.36
CA GLN A 74 -4.44 -4.30 1.99
C GLN A 74 -3.25 -4.98 1.28
N LEU A 75 -2.24 -5.41 2.03
CA LEU A 75 -1.11 -6.19 1.50
C LEU A 75 -1.23 -7.66 1.89
N GLN A 76 -0.62 -8.54 1.10
CA GLN A 76 -0.57 -9.96 1.44
C GLN A 76 0.61 -10.23 2.38
N GLN A 77 0.46 -11.18 3.30
CA GLN A 77 1.53 -11.55 4.22
C GLN A 77 1.40 -13.00 4.68
N PRO A 78 2.36 -13.88 4.33
CA PRO A 78 2.47 -15.21 4.93
C PRO A 78 2.83 -15.12 6.42
N ARG A 79 2.49 -16.14 7.21
CA ARG A 79 2.78 -16.15 8.65
C ARG A 79 4.29 -16.09 8.90
N GLY A 80 4.75 -15.12 9.68
CA GLY A 80 6.16 -14.99 10.06
C GLY A 80 7.09 -14.53 8.94
N ALA A 81 6.54 -14.07 7.81
CA ALA A 81 7.31 -13.58 6.67
C ALA A 81 7.08 -12.08 6.44
N LEU A 82 7.91 -11.50 5.58
CA LEU A 82 7.71 -10.15 5.06
C LEU A 82 6.40 -10.09 4.25
N PRO A 83 5.75 -8.91 4.17
CA PRO A 83 4.63 -8.72 3.27
C PRO A 83 5.07 -8.91 1.81
N VAL A 84 4.10 -9.30 0.99
CA VAL A 84 4.24 -9.48 -0.46
C VAL A 84 3.39 -8.42 -1.15
N GLY A 85 3.96 -7.77 -2.15
CA GLY A 85 3.31 -6.71 -2.89
C GLY A 85 4.32 -5.75 -3.53
N PRO A 86 3.86 -4.87 -4.44
CA PRO A 86 4.69 -3.89 -5.13
C PRO A 86 5.01 -2.74 -4.17
N MET A 87 5.78 -3.03 -3.13
CA MET A 87 6.12 -2.09 -2.07
C MET A 87 7.61 -2.17 -1.76
N LEU A 88 8.16 -1.03 -1.37
CA LEU A 88 9.50 -0.88 -0.85
C LEU A 88 9.42 -0.11 0.46
N LEU A 89 10.14 -0.61 1.47
CA LEU A 89 10.21 0.00 2.79
C LEU A 89 11.62 0.51 3.04
N MET A 90 11.71 1.73 3.55
CA MET A 90 12.93 2.29 4.10
C MET A 90 12.70 2.52 5.59
N VAL A 91 13.59 2.03 6.44
CA VAL A 91 13.56 2.34 7.88
C VAL A 91 14.93 2.81 8.30
N HIS A 92 14.97 3.99 8.91
CA HIS A 92 16.17 4.62 9.42
C HIS A 92 16.05 4.81 10.93
N ILE A 93 17.10 4.43 11.65
CA ILE A 93 17.30 4.79 13.05
C ILE A 93 18.47 5.75 13.16
N ALA A 94 18.29 6.86 13.88
CA ALA A 94 19.36 7.78 14.23
C ALA A 94 19.54 7.82 15.75
N SER A 95 20.76 7.65 16.25
CA SER A 95 21.08 7.77 17.67
C SER A 95 22.58 8.05 17.88
N VAL A 96 22.94 8.67 19.00
CA VAL A 96 24.34 8.91 19.39
C VAL A 96 25.08 7.58 19.56
N TRP A 97 24.39 6.59 20.11
CA TRP A 97 24.87 5.23 20.23
C TRP A 97 23.78 4.34 19.62
N VAL A 98 24.07 3.62 18.53
CA VAL A 98 23.12 2.67 17.95
C VAL A 98 23.43 1.28 18.51
N PRO A 99 22.45 0.53 19.02
CA PRO A 99 22.73 -0.75 19.65
C PRO A 99 22.86 -1.83 18.58
N PHE A 100 24.08 -2.17 18.19
CA PHE A 100 24.34 -3.24 17.25
C PHE A 100 24.40 -4.61 17.93
N THR A 101 24.05 -5.68 17.21
CA THR A 101 24.15 -7.06 17.70
C THR A 101 25.58 -7.61 17.67
N SER A 102 26.43 -7.04 16.82
CA SER A 102 27.83 -7.45 16.63
C SER A 102 28.72 -6.23 16.33
N GLU A 103 30.03 -6.41 16.49
CA GLU A 103 31.05 -5.38 16.20
C GLU A 103 31.06 -4.95 14.73
N SER A 104 30.60 -5.81 13.82
CA SER A 104 30.48 -5.53 12.39
C SER A 104 29.41 -4.48 12.06
N LYS A 105 28.54 -4.14 13.03
CA LYS A 105 27.48 -3.11 12.89
C LYS A 105 26.46 -3.37 11.77
N GLU A 106 26.18 -4.62 11.45
CA GLU A 106 25.27 -5.02 10.35
C GLU A 106 23.79 -5.14 10.77
N ALA A 107 23.51 -5.28 12.06
CA ALA A 107 22.16 -5.45 12.57
C ALA A 107 21.93 -4.74 13.91
N ILE A 108 20.73 -4.20 14.08
CA ILE A 108 20.29 -3.47 15.28
C ILE A 108 19.65 -4.46 16.25
N ALA A 109 19.99 -4.38 17.52
CA ALA A 109 19.50 -5.25 18.58
C ALA A 109 18.01 -5.02 18.91
N HIS A 110 17.37 -6.07 19.42
CA HIS A 110 15.92 -6.15 19.64
C HIS A 110 15.44 -5.49 20.95
N TYR A 111 15.68 -4.20 21.12
CA TYR A 111 15.12 -3.46 22.26
C TYR A 111 13.61 -3.21 22.08
N PRO A 112 12.77 -3.49 23.09
CA PRO A 112 11.32 -3.28 23.01
C PRO A 112 10.93 -1.85 22.62
N GLU A 113 11.64 -0.85 23.14
CA GLU A 113 11.41 0.57 22.88
C GLU A 113 11.65 0.91 21.40
N ILE A 114 12.74 0.37 20.84
CA ILE A 114 13.11 0.57 19.43
C ILE A 114 12.10 -0.12 18.51
N ILE A 115 11.77 -1.39 18.80
CA ILE A 115 10.80 -2.16 18.00
C ILE A 115 9.42 -1.48 18.05
N LYS A 116 9.00 -0.99 19.22
CA LYS A 116 7.74 -0.27 19.38
C LYS A 116 7.68 0.98 18.51
N GLU A 117 8.70 1.83 18.53
CA GLU A 117 8.70 3.05 17.71
C GLU A 117 8.80 2.78 16.21
N ILE A 118 9.58 1.78 15.79
CA ILE A 118 9.59 1.33 14.39
C ILE A 118 8.20 0.85 13.99
N ARG A 119 7.54 0.03 14.81
CA ARG A 119 6.18 -0.45 14.53
C ARG A 119 5.18 0.68 14.40
N LEU A 120 5.23 1.69 15.28
CA LEU A 120 4.34 2.85 15.21
C LEU A 120 4.56 3.67 13.94
N GLY A 121 5.81 3.85 13.50
CA GLY A 121 6.13 4.49 12.22
C GLY A 121 5.61 3.70 11.01
N LEU A 122 5.83 2.38 10.99
CA LEU A 122 5.33 1.48 9.95
C LEU A 122 3.81 1.51 9.85
N GLN A 123 3.10 1.48 10.98
CA GLN A 123 1.64 1.55 11.02
C GLN A 123 1.10 2.88 10.46
N GLU A 124 1.81 3.98 10.68
CA GLU A 124 1.42 5.28 10.14
C GLU A 124 1.55 5.32 8.62
N CYS A 125 2.68 4.86 8.08
CA CYS A 125 2.85 4.70 6.62
C CYS A 125 1.84 3.69 6.04
N GLY A 126 1.61 2.56 6.71
CA GLY A 126 0.66 1.53 6.32
C GLY A 126 -0.77 2.05 6.19
N ARG A 127 -1.22 2.92 7.10
CA ARG A 127 -2.54 3.58 6.99
C ARG A 127 -2.64 4.45 5.73
N ARG A 128 -1.59 5.21 5.38
CA ARG A 128 -1.58 6.09 4.20
C ARG A 128 -1.66 5.28 2.91
N VAL A 129 -0.92 4.18 2.82
CA VAL A 129 -0.96 3.24 1.69
C VAL A 129 -2.30 2.55 1.56
N ALA A 130 -2.87 2.09 2.68
CA ALA A 130 -4.17 1.44 2.66
C ALA A 130 -5.26 2.34 2.06
N THR A 131 -5.23 3.64 2.37
CA THR A 131 -6.13 4.63 1.75
C THR A 131 -5.91 4.74 0.25
N HIS A 132 -4.65 4.79 -0.21
CA HIS A 132 -4.32 4.83 -1.63
C HIS A 132 -4.82 3.57 -2.37
N ILE A 133 -4.54 2.37 -1.83
CA ILE A 133 -4.98 1.09 -2.42
C ILE A 133 -6.51 1.02 -2.48
N ARG A 134 -7.20 1.41 -1.41
CA ARG A 134 -8.67 1.42 -1.38
C ARG A 134 -9.26 2.37 -2.42
N LYS A 135 -8.67 3.56 -2.58
CA LYS A 135 -9.08 4.53 -3.61
C LYS A 135 -8.93 3.93 -5.00
N ARG A 136 -7.77 3.35 -5.31
CA ARG A 136 -7.51 2.71 -6.62
C ARG A 136 -8.43 1.51 -6.90
N ARG A 137 -8.69 0.67 -5.87
CA ARG A 137 -9.64 -0.44 -6.00
C ARG A 137 -11.06 0.08 -6.27
N ARG A 138 -11.50 1.12 -5.57
CA ARG A 138 -12.82 1.73 -5.78
C ARG A 138 -12.96 2.24 -7.21
N GLU A 139 -11.97 2.97 -7.71
CA GLU A 139 -11.94 3.48 -9.09
C GLU A 139 -11.99 2.34 -10.11
N ALA A 140 -11.23 1.27 -9.90
CA ALA A 140 -11.22 0.09 -10.77
C ALA A 140 -12.58 -0.65 -10.76
N ASP A 141 -13.20 -0.81 -9.59
CA ASP A 141 -14.50 -1.47 -9.46
C ASP A 141 -15.63 -0.61 -10.07
N GLU A 142 -15.55 0.70 -9.95
CA GLU A 142 -16.47 1.64 -10.61
C GLU A 142 -16.34 1.57 -12.14
N ALA A 143 -15.12 1.53 -12.66
CA ALA A 143 -14.85 1.37 -14.09
C ALA A 143 -15.35 0.03 -14.64
N LYS A 144 -15.12 -1.08 -13.91
CA LYS A 144 -15.64 -2.41 -14.28
C LYS A 144 -17.16 -2.43 -14.31
N LYS A 145 -17.82 -1.85 -13.29
CA LYS A 145 -19.28 -1.75 -13.23
C LYS A 145 -19.82 -0.94 -14.41
N ARG A 146 -19.18 0.18 -14.77
CA ARG A 146 -19.56 0.99 -15.93
C ARG A 146 -19.49 0.18 -17.21
N ALA A 147 -18.34 -0.44 -17.48
CA ALA A 147 -18.13 -1.25 -18.68
C ALA A 147 -19.12 -2.42 -18.77
N TYR A 148 -19.45 -3.03 -17.62
CA TYR A 148 -20.47 -4.08 -17.55
C TYR A 148 -21.85 -3.53 -17.94
N ILE A 149 -22.32 -2.45 -17.30
CA ILE A 149 -23.64 -1.87 -17.61
C ILE A 149 -23.73 -1.47 -19.08
N GLU A 150 -22.71 -0.79 -19.61
CA GLU A 150 -22.63 -0.37 -21.01
C GLU A 150 -22.79 -1.55 -21.98
N LYS A 151 -22.18 -2.70 -21.68
CA LYS A 151 -22.34 -3.94 -22.46
C LYS A 151 -23.79 -4.47 -22.46
N TYR A 152 -24.53 -4.29 -21.37
CA TYR A 152 -25.89 -4.81 -21.22
C TYR A 152 -26.99 -3.85 -21.69
N ILE A 153 -26.72 -2.54 -21.80
CA ILE A 153 -27.72 -1.55 -22.26
C ILE A 153 -28.43 -1.98 -23.57
N PRO A 154 -27.73 -2.43 -24.62
CA PRO A 154 -28.39 -2.85 -25.86
C PRO A 154 -29.30 -4.06 -25.67
N GLN A 155 -28.91 -5.02 -24.83
CA GLN A 155 -29.72 -6.21 -24.56
C GLN A 155 -30.99 -5.88 -23.78
N VAL A 156 -30.89 -4.96 -22.81
CA VAL A 156 -32.05 -4.46 -22.06
C VAL A 156 -33.01 -3.73 -22.99
N ALA A 157 -32.51 -2.93 -23.93
CA ALA A 157 -33.35 -2.24 -24.90
C ALA A 157 -34.10 -3.21 -25.83
N VAL A 158 -33.47 -4.32 -26.25
CA VAL A 158 -34.14 -5.38 -27.02
C VAL A 158 -35.25 -6.05 -26.21
N GLY A 159 -35.00 -6.36 -24.92
CA GLY A 159 -36.03 -6.92 -24.04
C GLY A 159 -37.22 -5.98 -23.85
N LEU A 160 -36.96 -4.69 -23.63
CA LEU A 160 -38.01 -3.66 -23.54
C LEU A 160 -38.81 -3.54 -24.84
N GLN A 161 -38.12 -3.63 -26.00
CA GLN A 161 -38.78 -3.62 -27.30
C GLN A 161 -39.78 -4.78 -27.43
N GLN A 162 -39.40 -5.98 -26.99
CA GLN A 162 -40.26 -7.17 -27.06
C GLN A 162 -41.45 -7.10 -26.10
N ILE A 163 -41.26 -6.58 -24.89
CA ILE A 163 -42.32 -6.51 -23.87
C ILE A 163 -43.35 -5.43 -24.20
N LEU A 164 -42.89 -4.25 -24.62
CA LEU A 164 -43.73 -3.07 -24.83
C LEU A 164 -44.15 -2.88 -26.30
N GLY A 165 -43.65 -3.72 -27.22
CA GLY A 165 -43.95 -3.62 -28.65
C GLY A 165 -43.37 -2.36 -29.31
N LEU A 166 -42.22 -1.87 -28.84
CA LEU A 166 -41.62 -0.63 -29.33
C LEU A 166 -41.09 -0.78 -30.78
N THR A 167 -41.10 0.33 -31.51
CA THR A 167 -40.44 0.42 -32.82
C THR A 167 -38.92 0.48 -32.70
N GLU A 168 -38.19 0.20 -33.78
CA GLU A 168 -36.72 0.27 -33.76
C GLU A 168 -36.18 1.68 -33.43
N ARG A 169 -36.92 2.72 -33.81
CA ARG A 169 -36.57 4.11 -33.48
C ARG A 169 -36.65 4.34 -31.97
N GLU A 170 -37.73 3.90 -31.35
CA GLU A 170 -37.93 4.02 -29.90
C GLU A 170 -36.91 3.17 -29.11
N ARG A 171 -36.54 1.99 -29.62
CA ARG A 171 -35.44 1.19 -29.04
C ARG A 171 -34.15 2.00 -28.99
N ASN A 172 -33.77 2.64 -30.10
CA ASN A 172 -32.52 3.41 -30.16
C ASN A 172 -32.59 4.63 -29.23
N GLU A 173 -33.75 5.28 -29.11
CA GLU A 173 -33.96 6.36 -28.13
C GLU A 173 -33.82 5.87 -26.67
N VAL A 174 -34.32 4.66 -26.36
CA VAL A 174 -34.14 4.03 -25.04
C VAL A 174 -32.68 3.75 -24.75
N VAL A 175 -31.91 3.25 -25.72
CA VAL A 175 -30.45 3.04 -25.56
C VAL A 175 -29.76 4.36 -25.22
N THR A 176 -30.03 5.42 -25.98
CA THR A 176 -29.43 6.75 -25.71
C THR A 176 -29.81 7.26 -24.33
N LYS A 177 -31.09 7.16 -23.93
CA LYS A 177 -31.55 7.57 -22.59
C LYS A 177 -30.86 6.78 -21.48
N LEU A 178 -30.70 5.47 -21.63
CA LEU A 178 -30.04 4.62 -20.64
C LEU A 178 -28.54 4.93 -20.53
N SER A 179 -27.87 5.21 -21.65
CA SER A 179 -26.49 5.68 -21.67
C SER A 179 -26.34 7.05 -20.98
N ASP A 180 -27.22 8.00 -21.27
CA ASP A 180 -27.22 9.33 -20.62
C ASP A 180 -27.44 9.22 -19.10
N VAL A 181 -28.33 8.32 -18.65
CA VAL A 181 -28.57 8.07 -17.22
C VAL A 181 -27.33 7.46 -16.55
N LEU A 182 -26.65 6.52 -17.22
CA LEU A 182 -25.40 5.95 -16.73
C LEU A 182 -24.34 7.05 -16.53
N GLU A 183 -24.20 7.96 -17.49
CA GLU A 183 -23.25 9.08 -17.41
C GLU A 183 -23.61 10.10 -16.33
N ARG A 184 -24.89 10.45 -16.18
CA ARG A 184 -25.35 11.43 -15.19
C ARG A 184 -25.26 10.94 -13.76
N SER A 185 -25.62 9.68 -13.50
CA SER A 185 -25.69 9.15 -12.12
C SER A 185 -24.33 9.05 -11.42
N ARG A 186 -23.22 9.23 -12.15
CA ARG A 186 -21.86 9.05 -11.62
C ARG A 186 -20.89 10.19 -11.92
N LYS A 187 -21.38 11.35 -12.40
CA LYS A 187 -20.67 12.62 -12.29
C LYS A 187 -20.89 13.20 -10.88
N MET A 188 -20.22 12.62 -9.88
CA MET A 188 -20.00 13.17 -8.54
C MET A 188 -18.63 12.71 -8.07
#